data_AF-A0A1V8T9Y4-F1
#
_entry.id   AF-A0A1V8T9Y4-F1
#
_cell.length_a   1.000
_cell.length_b   1.000
_cell.length_c   1.000
_cell.angle_alpha   90.00
_cell.angle_beta   90.00
_cell.angle_gamma   90.00
#
_symmetry.space_group_name_H-M   'P 1'
#
loop_
_entity.id
_entity.type
_entity.pdbx_description
1 polymer ?
#
loop_
_entity_poly.entity_id
_entity_poly.type
_entity_poly.pdbx_seq_one_letter_code
_entity_poly.pdbx_strand_id
1 'polypeptide(L)'
;MGTLTKSFGANGGYIASSKAIIDKIRVINAGTIYGESPAPAVLAQIQSSLRIISGDLAPGQGEERLQRLAFNSRYLRLGLKRLGFIIYGHDDSPIIPLALYHPAKIPAFSHEMLRRKIAVVVVGYPATPLISSRARFCVSAAHTKDDLDRLLAACDQAGDVLQLKFSSGIAGGQEPLHDGLSNEKEMQVRHIMEAGGKPVVTAPRWRLQDVIRRGVQDVKKPLE
;
A
#
# COMPACT_ATOMS: atom_id res chain seq x y z
N MET A 1 -4.14 5.09 21.93
CA MET A 1 -3.34 3.85 22.13
C MET A 1 -2.50 3.62 20.89
N GLY A 2 -1.27 3.14 21.03
CA GLY A 2 -0.39 2.79 19.92
C GLY A 2 0.44 1.55 20.24
N THR A 3 1.23 1.09 19.26
CA THR A 3 2.10 -0.08 19.39
C THR A 3 3.53 0.26 19.02
N LEU A 4 4.47 -0.41 19.68
CA LEU A 4 5.91 -0.25 19.50
C LEU A 4 6.51 -1.36 18.62
N THR A 5 5.70 -2.31 18.16
CA THR A 5 6.14 -3.48 17.36
C THR A 5 6.24 -3.23 15.86
N LYS A 6 5.84 -2.05 15.38
CA LYS A 6 5.81 -1.71 13.96
C LYS A 6 6.95 -0.77 13.60
N SER A 7 6.64 0.50 13.34
CA SER A 7 7.63 1.50 12.89
C SER A 7 8.78 1.71 13.86
N PHE A 8 8.57 1.42 15.15
CA PHE A 8 9.60 1.55 16.18
C PHE A 8 10.54 0.35 16.28
N GLY A 9 10.19 -0.78 15.63
CA GLY A 9 11.00 -2.00 15.57
C GLY A 9 11.23 -2.71 16.92
N ALA A 10 10.44 -2.38 17.94
CA ALA A 10 10.65 -2.83 19.32
C ALA A 10 9.51 -3.76 19.79
N ASN A 11 9.26 -3.82 21.10
CA ASN A 11 8.14 -4.56 21.69
C ASN A 11 7.30 -3.64 22.59
N GLY A 12 6.00 -3.91 22.67
CA GLY A 12 5.08 -3.27 23.61
C GLY A 12 3.98 -2.43 22.96
N GLY A 13 3.16 -1.87 23.83
CA GLY A 13 2.10 -0.92 23.50
C GLY A 13 2.10 0.26 24.46
N TYR A 14 1.47 1.35 24.06
CA TYR A 14 1.37 2.53 24.91
C TYR A 14 -0.02 3.16 24.81
N ILE A 15 -0.41 3.86 25.88
CA ILE A 15 -1.59 4.72 25.93
C ILE A 15 -1.09 6.11 26.29
N ALA A 16 -1.46 7.09 25.48
CA ALA A 16 -1.24 8.50 25.76
C ALA A 16 -2.62 9.14 25.97
N SER A 17 -2.77 9.87 27.07
CA SER A 17 -3.98 10.60 27.45
C SER A 17 -3.62 11.66 28.50
N SER A 18 -4.61 12.34 29.07
CA SER A 18 -4.38 13.32 30.12
C SER A 18 -3.81 12.67 31.40
N LYS A 19 -3.12 13.51 32.17
CA LYS A 19 -2.84 13.39 33.61
C LYS A 19 -3.66 12.32 34.34
N ALA A 20 -4.87 12.77 34.65
CA ALA A 20 -5.83 12.07 35.49
C ALA A 20 -6.24 10.71 34.92
N ILE A 21 -6.37 10.60 33.59
CA ILE A 21 -6.75 9.34 32.93
C ILE A 21 -5.62 8.31 33.07
N ILE A 22 -4.38 8.69 32.78
CA ILE A 22 -3.24 7.79 32.87
C ILE A 22 -2.99 7.34 34.31
N ASP A 23 -3.06 8.26 35.27
CA ASP A 23 -2.92 7.94 36.70
C ASP A 23 -3.99 6.95 37.16
N LYS A 24 -5.25 7.16 36.74
CA LYS A 24 -6.34 6.23 37.04
C LYS A 24 -6.11 4.86 36.41
N ILE A 25 -5.70 4.78 35.13
CA ILE A 25 -5.41 3.51 34.44
C ILE A 25 -4.29 2.73 35.16
N ARG A 26 -3.24 3.41 35.63
CA ARG A 26 -2.11 2.78 36.31
C ARG A 26 -2.51 2.03 37.58
N VAL A 27 -3.52 2.52 38.31
CA VAL A 27 -3.95 1.92 39.58
C VAL A 27 -5.12 0.93 39.44
N ILE A 28 -5.82 0.89 38.30
CA ILE A 28 -6.98 -0.01 38.10
C ILE A 28 -6.71 -1.16 37.13
N ASN A 29 -5.78 -0.99 36.19
CA ASN A 29 -5.59 -1.97 35.12
C ASN A 29 -4.72 -3.13 35.63
N ALA A 30 -5.31 -4.33 35.66
CA ALA A 30 -4.61 -5.56 36.06
C ALA A 30 -3.32 -5.80 35.25
N GLY A 31 -3.32 -5.48 33.96
CA GLY A 31 -2.13 -5.59 33.10
C GLY A 31 -1.01 -4.61 33.47
N THR A 32 -1.32 -3.48 34.11
CA THR A 32 -0.31 -2.57 34.65
C THR A 32 0.17 -3.01 36.04
N ILE A 33 -0.72 -3.55 36.87
CA ILE A 33 -0.43 -3.93 38.26
C ILE A 33 0.36 -5.24 38.33
N TYR A 34 -0.05 -6.24 37.56
CA TYR A 34 0.52 -7.59 37.56
C TYR A 34 1.44 -7.85 36.35
N GLY A 35 1.57 -6.88 35.45
CA GLY A 35 2.44 -7.00 34.29
C GLY A 35 3.89 -6.70 34.63
N GLU A 36 4.80 -7.39 33.94
CA GLU A 36 6.22 -7.10 34.04
C GLU A 36 6.60 -5.85 33.23
N SER A 37 7.63 -5.14 33.71
CA SER A 37 8.17 -3.98 32.99
C SER A 37 8.95 -4.41 31.74
N PRO A 38 8.88 -3.65 30.63
CA PRO A 38 9.69 -3.94 29.45
C PRO A 38 11.19 -3.94 29.77
N ALA A 39 11.95 -4.82 29.13
CA ALA A 39 13.39 -4.90 29.32
C ALA A 39 14.08 -3.55 28.98
N PRO A 40 15.07 -3.09 29.78
CA PRO A 40 15.73 -1.80 29.56
C PRO A 40 16.31 -1.61 28.15
N ALA A 41 16.84 -2.67 27.54
CA ALA A 41 17.35 -2.63 26.17
C ALA A 41 16.25 -2.28 25.13
N VAL A 42 15.03 -2.79 25.34
CA VAL A 42 13.87 -2.48 24.48
C VAL A 42 13.47 -1.01 24.65
N LEU A 43 13.48 -0.49 25.88
CA LEU A 43 13.20 0.92 26.14
C LEU A 43 14.23 1.84 25.47
N ALA A 44 15.52 1.49 25.52
CA ALA A 44 16.59 2.24 24.84
C ALA A 44 16.41 2.23 23.32
N GLN A 45 15.99 1.10 22.74
CA GLN A 45 15.66 1.01 21.31
C GLN A 45 14.46 1.91 20.95
N ILE A 46 13.38 1.86 21.73
CA ILE A 46 12.19 2.71 21.52
C ILE A 46 12.58 4.19 21.56
N GLN A 47 13.37 4.59 22.57
CA GLN A 47 13.84 5.95 22.73
C GLN A 47 14.70 6.39 21.53
N SER A 48 15.59 5.53 21.06
CA SER A 48 16.43 5.81 19.89
C SER A 48 15.60 5.96 18.62
N SER A 49 14.63 5.07 18.37
CA SER A 49 13.71 5.16 17.24
C SER A 49 12.91 6.46 17.25
N LEU A 50 12.37 6.86 18.41
CA LEU A 50 11.64 8.14 18.55
C LEU A 50 12.54 9.33 18.25
N ARG A 51 13.75 9.37 18.81
CA ARG A 51 14.70 10.46 18.59
C ARG A 51 15.20 10.55 17.15
N ILE A 52 15.27 9.45 16.41
CA ILE A 52 15.55 9.48 14.96
C ILE A 52 14.37 10.08 14.20
N ILE A 53 13.14 9.67 14.54
CA ILE A 53 11.92 10.17 13.88
C ILE A 53 11.76 11.68 14.15
N SER A 54 11.98 12.13 15.38
CA SER A 54 11.91 13.54 15.77
C SER A 54 13.09 14.38 15.26
N GLY A 55 14.17 13.74 14.80
CA GLY A 55 15.38 14.42 14.30
C GLY A 55 16.42 14.75 15.37
N ASP A 56 16.20 14.41 16.65
CA ASP A 56 17.14 14.67 17.75
C ASP A 56 18.45 13.88 17.65
N LEU A 57 18.38 12.64 17.13
CA LEU A 57 19.56 11.75 17.00
C LEU A 57 20.16 11.75 15.59
N ALA A 58 19.31 11.89 14.57
CA ALA A 58 19.71 11.90 13.17
C ALA A 58 18.85 12.92 12.40
N PRO A 59 19.22 14.22 12.43
CA PRO A 59 18.45 15.29 11.81
C PRO A 59 18.14 15.00 10.33
N GLY A 60 16.91 15.23 9.92
CA GLY A 60 16.44 15.04 8.54
C GLY A 60 16.14 13.59 8.12
N GLN A 61 16.71 12.58 8.78
CA GLN A 61 16.46 11.17 8.40
C GLN A 61 15.01 10.73 8.65
N GLY A 62 14.38 11.21 9.73
CA GLY A 62 12.97 10.91 10.01
C GLY A 62 12.05 11.38 8.87
N GLU A 63 12.22 12.64 8.47
CA GLU A 63 11.46 13.27 7.40
C GLU A 63 11.72 12.59 6.04
N GLU A 64 12.98 12.34 5.68
CA GLU A 64 13.35 11.63 4.44
C GLU A 64 12.66 10.26 4.35
N ARG A 65 12.69 9.48 5.43
CA ARG A 65 12.08 8.14 5.46
C ARG A 65 10.55 8.21 5.32
N LEU A 66 9.90 9.21 5.92
CA LEU A 66 8.46 9.41 5.77
C LEU A 66 8.08 9.79 4.33
N GLN A 67 8.83 10.71 3.72
CA GLN A 67 8.62 11.10 2.32
C GLN A 67 8.84 9.93 1.37
N ARG A 68 9.91 9.16 1.55
CA ARG A 68 10.19 7.95 0.77
C ARG A 68 9.14 6.87 0.96
N LEU A 69 8.66 6.66 2.19
CA LEU A 69 7.56 5.73 2.46
C LEU A 69 6.27 6.15 1.74
N ALA A 70 5.92 7.44 1.78
CA ALA A 70 4.75 7.97 1.09
C ALA A 70 4.89 7.79 -0.44
N PHE A 71 6.06 8.12 -1.00
CA PHE A 71 6.36 7.89 -2.41
C PHE A 71 6.21 6.41 -2.78
N ASN A 72 6.88 5.51 -2.07
CA ASN A 72 6.85 4.07 -2.34
C ASN A 72 5.41 3.51 -2.26
N SER A 73 4.64 3.97 -1.28
CA SER A 73 3.25 3.54 -1.07
C SER A 73 2.35 3.95 -2.22
N ARG A 74 2.43 5.22 -2.64
CA ARG A 74 1.68 5.75 -3.79
C ARG A 74 2.11 5.08 -5.09
N TYR A 75 3.42 4.92 -5.30
CA TYR A 75 3.99 4.32 -6.50
C TYR A 75 3.46 2.92 -6.75
N LEU A 76 3.62 2.04 -5.74
CA LEU A 76 3.18 0.65 -5.85
C LEU A 76 1.65 0.56 -5.99
N ARG A 77 0.91 1.34 -5.21
CA ARG A 77 -0.55 1.32 -5.23
C ARG A 77 -1.11 1.74 -6.59
N LEU A 78 -0.65 2.88 -7.11
CA LEU A 78 -1.10 3.39 -8.40
C LEU A 78 -0.72 2.43 -9.52
N GLY A 79 0.49 1.87 -9.47
CA GLY A 79 0.94 0.87 -10.42
C GLY A 79 0.03 -0.36 -10.44
N LEU A 80 -0.30 -0.93 -9.28
CA LEU A 80 -1.21 -2.07 -9.19
C LEU A 80 -2.63 -1.74 -9.66
N LYS A 81 -3.17 -0.57 -9.31
CA LYS A 81 -4.48 -0.12 -9.81
C LYS A 81 -4.49 -0.08 -11.35
N ARG A 82 -3.45 0.47 -11.98
CA ARG A 82 -3.32 0.57 -13.45
C ARG A 82 -3.11 -0.74 -14.18
N LEU A 83 -2.47 -1.71 -13.52
CA LEU A 83 -2.37 -3.08 -14.02
C LEU A 83 -3.72 -3.83 -13.96
N GLY A 84 -4.76 -3.23 -13.40
CA GLY A 84 -6.10 -3.79 -13.32
C GLY A 84 -6.40 -4.54 -12.02
N PHE A 85 -5.61 -4.37 -10.97
CA PHE A 85 -5.93 -4.93 -9.65
C PHE A 85 -6.89 -4.04 -8.86
N ILE A 86 -7.75 -4.67 -8.08
CA ILE A 86 -8.58 -3.96 -7.09
C ILE A 86 -7.80 -3.82 -5.80
N ILE A 87 -7.48 -2.57 -5.44
CA ILE A 87 -6.70 -2.24 -4.23
C ILE A 87 -7.58 -1.48 -3.25
N TYR A 88 -7.65 -1.93 -1.99
CA TYR A 88 -8.45 -1.28 -0.94
C TYR A 88 -7.67 -0.24 -0.13
N GLY A 89 -8.40 0.61 0.58
CA GLY A 89 -7.87 1.53 1.59
C GLY A 89 -7.32 2.83 1.02
N HIS A 90 -6.84 3.69 1.92
CA HIS A 90 -6.35 5.02 1.61
C HIS A 90 -5.08 5.00 0.76
N ASP A 91 -4.93 5.98 -0.14
CA ASP A 91 -3.85 5.98 -1.13
C ASP A 91 -2.47 6.25 -0.52
N ASP A 92 -2.42 7.04 0.56
CA ASP A 92 -1.21 7.30 1.36
C ASP A 92 -0.89 6.21 2.38
N SER A 93 -1.70 5.16 2.49
CA SER A 93 -1.43 4.09 3.45
C SER A 93 -0.28 3.20 2.98
N PRO A 94 0.74 2.93 3.83
CA PRO A 94 1.82 1.99 3.50
C PRO A 94 1.38 0.53 3.50
N ILE A 95 0.12 0.26 3.80
CA ILE A 95 -0.49 -1.06 3.68
C ILE A 95 -1.32 -1.07 2.39
N ILE A 96 -0.93 -1.91 1.43
CA ILE A 96 -1.54 -2.02 0.10
C ILE A 96 -2.21 -3.40 -0.01
N PRO A 97 -3.52 -3.49 0.31
CA PRO A 97 -4.30 -4.72 0.20
C PRO A 97 -4.78 -4.95 -1.24
N LEU A 98 -4.29 -5.99 -1.89
CA LEU A 98 -4.71 -6.45 -3.22
C LEU A 98 -5.79 -7.53 -3.08
N ALA A 99 -6.98 -7.27 -3.61
CA ALA A 99 -8.12 -8.19 -3.53
C ALA A 99 -7.90 -9.46 -4.35
N LEU A 100 -7.99 -10.63 -3.71
CA LEU A 100 -7.94 -11.94 -4.37
C LEU A 100 -9.33 -12.55 -4.56
N TYR A 101 -10.29 -12.16 -3.70
CA TYR A 101 -11.68 -12.61 -3.61
C TYR A 101 -11.86 -14.10 -3.34
N HIS A 102 -11.33 -14.96 -4.21
CA HIS A 102 -11.52 -16.40 -4.16
C HIS A 102 -10.51 -17.06 -3.21
N PRO A 103 -10.95 -17.77 -2.15
CA PRO A 103 -10.06 -18.39 -1.17
C PRO A 103 -9.01 -19.34 -1.78
N ALA A 104 -9.37 -20.12 -2.80
CA ALA A 104 -8.40 -20.99 -3.47
C ALA A 104 -7.25 -20.24 -4.18
N LYS A 105 -7.44 -18.96 -4.53
CA LYS A 105 -6.39 -18.12 -5.14
C LYS A 105 -5.39 -17.59 -4.10
N ILE A 106 -5.72 -17.65 -2.81
CA ILE A 106 -4.83 -17.23 -1.71
C ILE A 106 -3.49 -17.99 -1.71
N PRO A 107 -3.48 -19.34 -1.54
CA PRO A 107 -2.22 -20.08 -1.55
C PRO A 107 -1.56 -20.07 -2.94
N ALA A 108 -2.36 -20.07 -4.01
CA ALA A 108 -1.84 -20.02 -5.37
C ALA A 108 -1.03 -18.72 -5.62
N PHE A 109 -1.56 -17.56 -5.21
CA PHE A 109 -0.87 -16.29 -5.31
C PHE A 109 0.40 -16.27 -4.46
N SER A 110 0.34 -16.78 -3.23
CA SER A 110 1.53 -16.89 -2.36
C SER A 110 2.64 -17.72 -3.01
N HIS A 111 2.30 -18.89 -3.57
CA HIS A 111 3.28 -19.76 -4.25
C HIS A 111 3.82 -19.14 -5.54
N GLU A 112 3.00 -18.48 -6.36
CA GLU A 112 3.46 -17.78 -7.56
C GLU A 112 4.47 -16.68 -7.22
N MET A 113 4.21 -15.90 -6.17
CA MET A 113 5.14 -14.86 -5.73
C MET A 113 6.41 -15.46 -5.13
N LEU A 114 6.30 -16.55 -4.36
CA LEU A 114 7.45 -17.25 -3.79
C LEU A 114 8.37 -17.85 -4.86
N ARG A 115 7.82 -18.41 -5.95
CA ARG A 115 8.58 -18.88 -7.11
C ARG A 115 9.44 -17.77 -7.73
N ARG A 116 8.91 -16.53 -7.70
CA ARG A 116 9.60 -15.30 -8.15
C ARG A 116 10.53 -14.70 -7.08
N LYS A 117 10.74 -15.41 -5.97
CA LYS A 117 11.55 -15.00 -4.81
C LYS A 117 11.04 -13.70 -4.18
N ILE A 118 9.73 -13.58 -4.05
CA ILE A 118 9.05 -12.49 -3.34
C ILE A 118 8.16 -13.09 -2.27
N ALA A 119 8.45 -12.79 -1.00
CA ALA A 119 7.62 -13.21 0.12
C ALA A 119 6.42 -12.27 0.26
N VAL A 120 5.21 -12.82 0.27
CA VAL A 120 3.97 -12.05 0.40
C VAL A 120 3.13 -12.58 1.55
N VAL A 121 2.53 -11.67 2.31
CA VAL A 121 1.55 -12.03 3.34
C VAL A 121 0.19 -12.07 2.69
N VAL A 122 -0.45 -13.22 2.74
CA VAL A 122 -1.84 -13.37 2.31
C VAL A 122 -2.76 -13.49 3.52
N VAL A 123 -3.95 -12.92 3.40
CA VAL A 123 -4.91 -12.80 4.50
C VAL A 123 -6.25 -13.37 4.02
N GLY A 124 -6.77 -14.33 4.79
CA GLY A 124 -8.06 -14.96 4.59
C GLY A 124 -8.86 -15.04 5.88
N TYR A 125 -9.96 -15.79 5.85
CA TYR A 125 -10.77 -16.08 7.05
C TYR A 125 -9.91 -16.78 8.12
N PRO A 126 -10.06 -16.45 9.42
CA PRO A 126 -11.05 -15.55 10.03
C PRO A 126 -10.65 -14.07 10.08
N ALA A 127 -9.44 -13.71 9.65
CA ALA A 127 -8.96 -12.33 9.72
C ALA A 127 -9.70 -11.37 8.78
N THR A 128 -10.26 -11.88 7.68
CA THR A 128 -11.16 -11.15 6.77
C THR A 128 -12.34 -12.04 6.38
N PRO A 129 -13.53 -11.49 6.08
CA PRO A 129 -14.64 -12.24 5.48
C PRO A 129 -14.19 -13.04 4.25
N LEU A 130 -14.77 -14.23 4.03
CA LEU A 130 -14.38 -15.18 2.97
C LEU A 130 -14.27 -14.52 1.58
N ILE A 131 -15.23 -13.67 1.23
CA ILE A 131 -15.30 -12.98 -0.07
C ILE A 131 -14.29 -11.83 -0.23
N SER A 132 -13.57 -11.47 0.84
CA SER A 132 -12.69 -10.30 0.87
C SER A 132 -11.23 -10.67 1.16
N SER A 133 -10.87 -11.91 0.80
CA SER A 133 -9.50 -12.39 0.86
C SER A 133 -8.56 -11.53 0.01
N ARG A 134 -7.32 -11.34 0.50
CA ARG A 134 -6.40 -10.36 -0.07
C ARG A 134 -4.94 -10.70 0.18
N ALA A 135 -4.06 -10.27 -0.71
CA ALA A 135 -2.63 -10.15 -0.42
C ALA A 135 -2.37 -8.79 0.22
N ARG A 136 -1.60 -8.73 1.31
CA ARG A 136 -1.28 -7.49 2.03
C ARG A 136 0.19 -7.16 1.83
N PHE A 137 0.47 -6.17 0.99
CA PHE A 137 1.81 -5.61 0.89
C PHE A 137 2.01 -4.55 1.99
N CYS A 138 3.09 -4.68 2.74
CA CYS A 138 3.52 -3.71 3.75
C CYS A 138 4.78 -3.03 3.23
N VAL A 139 4.61 -1.81 2.71
CA VAL A 139 5.69 -1.04 2.13
C VAL A 139 6.56 -0.44 3.24
N SER A 140 7.85 -0.36 2.97
CA SER A 140 8.87 0.26 3.83
C SER A 140 9.62 1.32 3.04
N ALA A 141 10.12 2.35 3.74
CA ALA A 141 11.03 3.34 3.18
C ALA A 141 12.31 2.70 2.61
N ALA A 142 12.72 1.53 3.13
CA ALA A 142 13.91 0.83 2.67
C ALA A 142 13.76 0.19 1.27
N HIS A 143 12.54 0.01 0.75
CA HIS A 143 12.37 -0.52 -0.60
C HIS A 143 12.86 0.49 -1.63
N THR A 144 13.63 -0.01 -2.58
CA THR A 144 14.08 0.77 -3.73
C THR A 144 13.01 0.79 -4.81
N LYS A 145 13.12 1.72 -5.77
CA LYS A 145 12.24 1.73 -6.93
C LYS A 145 12.33 0.41 -7.71
N ASP A 146 13.52 -0.15 -7.85
CA ASP A 146 13.73 -1.40 -8.58
C ASP A 146 13.04 -2.59 -7.89
N ASP A 147 12.99 -2.61 -6.56
CA ASP A 147 12.21 -3.59 -5.80
C ASP A 147 10.71 -3.47 -6.12
N LEU A 148 10.20 -2.24 -6.21
CA LEU A 148 8.79 -1.97 -6.53
C LEU A 148 8.47 -2.33 -7.98
N ASP A 149 9.35 -2.04 -8.93
CA ASP A 149 9.20 -2.41 -10.35
C ASP A 149 9.19 -3.93 -10.51
N ARG A 150 10.10 -4.62 -9.83
CA ARG A 150 10.16 -6.08 -9.79
C ARG A 150 8.88 -6.67 -9.20
N LEU A 151 8.34 -6.05 -8.15
CA LEU A 151 7.08 -6.45 -7.54
C LEU A 151 5.90 -6.24 -8.49
N LEU A 152 5.82 -5.09 -9.17
CA LEU A 152 4.78 -4.80 -10.17
C LEU A 152 4.82 -5.83 -11.31
N ALA A 153 6.01 -6.14 -11.82
CA ALA A 153 6.21 -7.15 -12.86
C ALA A 153 5.76 -8.55 -12.41
N ALA A 154 6.10 -8.94 -11.19
CA ALA A 154 5.71 -10.22 -10.63
C ALA A 154 4.19 -10.30 -10.42
N CYS A 155 3.57 -9.24 -9.90
CA CYS A 155 2.13 -9.13 -9.76
C CYS A 155 1.43 -9.20 -11.12
N ASP A 156 1.93 -8.50 -12.14
CA ASP A 156 1.38 -8.51 -13.49
C ASP A 156 1.29 -9.94 -14.06
N GLN A 157 2.40 -10.69 -14.00
CA GLN A 157 2.47 -12.09 -14.43
C GLN A 157 1.59 -13.02 -13.60
N ALA A 158 1.66 -12.92 -12.26
CA ALA A 158 0.84 -13.75 -11.38
C ALA A 158 -0.65 -13.45 -11.56
N GLY A 159 -1.00 -12.20 -11.84
CA GLY A 159 -2.36 -11.77 -12.12
C GLY A 159 -2.92 -12.31 -13.43
N ASP A 160 -2.09 -12.52 -14.45
CA ASP A 160 -2.51 -13.19 -15.68
C ASP A 160 -2.69 -14.69 -15.48
N VAL A 161 -1.74 -15.35 -14.81
CA VAL A 161 -1.85 -16.80 -14.52
C VAL A 161 -3.09 -17.11 -13.67
N LEU A 162 -3.37 -16.28 -12.66
CA LEU A 162 -4.45 -16.51 -11.70
C LEU A 162 -5.74 -15.75 -12.04
N GLN A 163 -5.77 -14.99 -13.14
CA GLN A 163 -6.91 -14.19 -13.57
C GLN A 163 -7.43 -13.28 -12.43
N LEU A 164 -6.58 -12.38 -11.95
CA LEU A 164 -6.82 -11.50 -10.80
C LEU A 164 -7.01 -10.01 -11.17
N LYS A 165 -6.89 -9.67 -12.45
CA LYS A 165 -7.01 -8.30 -12.96
C LYS A 165 -8.47 -7.95 -13.26
N PHE A 166 -9.25 -7.70 -12.20
CA PHE A 166 -10.69 -7.45 -12.27
C PHE A 166 -11.08 -5.99 -12.54
N SER A 167 -10.16 -5.04 -12.37
CA SER A 167 -10.39 -3.61 -12.55
C SER A 167 -10.10 -3.17 -13.99
N SER A 168 -10.76 -2.09 -14.43
CA SER A 168 -10.54 -1.46 -15.74
C SER A 168 -9.16 -0.81 -15.89
N GLY A 169 -8.42 -0.58 -14.79
CA GLY A 169 -7.11 0.07 -14.82
C GLY A 169 -7.16 1.60 -14.66
N ILE A 170 -8.35 2.17 -14.49
CA ILE A 170 -8.56 3.61 -14.34
C ILE A 170 -8.51 3.98 -12.85
N ALA A 171 -7.47 4.69 -12.42
CA ALA A 171 -7.44 5.31 -11.10
C ALA A 171 -8.31 6.58 -11.12
N GLY A 172 -9.43 6.59 -10.38
CA GLY A 172 -10.31 7.77 -10.29
C GLY A 172 -11.42 7.87 -11.34
N GLY A 173 -11.65 6.84 -12.17
CA GLY A 173 -12.81 6.79 -13.07
C GLY A 173 -12.74 7.68 -14.32
N GLN A 174 -11.63 8.37 -14.60
CA GLN A 174 -11.43 9.15 -15.82
C GLN A 174 -10.41 8.49 -16.75
N GLU A 175 -10.81 8.22 -18.00
CA GLU A 175 -9.92 7.63 -19.02
C GLU A 175 -8.74 8.55 -19.35
N PRO A 176 -7.49 8.09 -19.28
CA PRO A 176 -6.36 8.87 -19.75
C PRO A 176 -6.37 8.94 -21.29
N LEU A 177 -6.49 10.15 -21.83
CA LEU A 177 -6.37 10.40 -23.25
C LEU A 177 -4.92 10.12 -23.73
N HIS A 178 -4.80 9.73 -25.00
CA HIS A 178 -3.51 9.41 -25.63
C HIS A 178 -2.62 10.67 -25.73
N ASP A 179 -1.33 10.56 -25.40
CA ASP A 179 -0.39 11.68 -25.61
C ASP A 179 -0.26 11.99 -27.11
N GLY A 180 -0.34 13.28 -27.47
CA GLY A 180 -0.18 13.77 -28.85
C GLY A 180 -1.48 13.99 -29.64
N LEU A 181 -2.65 13.96 -29.00
CA LEU A 181 -3.92 14.34 -29.63
C LEU A 181 -4.02 15.86 -29.76
N SER A 182 -4.43 16.35 -30.94
CA SER A 182 -4.87 17.72 -31.12
C SER A 182 -6.27 17.91 -30.52
N ASN A 183 -6.61 19.13 -30.08
CA ASN A 183 -7.90 19.47 -29.47
C ASN A 183 -9.12 18.99 -30.30
N GLU A 184 -8.99 18.94 -31.62
CA GLU A 184 -10.05 18.46 -32.53
C GLU A 184 -10.29 16.95 -32.41
N LYS A 185 -9.21 16.16 -32.31
CA LYS A 185 -9.30 14.70 -32.14
C LYS A 185 -9.80 14.33 -30.74
N GLU A 186 -9.52 15.18 -29.75
CA GLU A 186 -10.07 15.06 -28.41
C GLU A 186 -11.58 15.32 -28.37
N MET A 187 -12.07 16.34 -29.09
CA MET A 187 -13.50 16.62 -29.20
C MET A 187 -14.27 15.50 -29.91
N GLN A 188 -13.70 14.88 -30.95
CA GLN A 188 -14.36 13.78 -31.66
C GLN A 188 -14.55 12.54 -30.79
N VAL A 189 -13.57 12.19 -29.95
CA VAL A 189 -13.68 11.04 -29.03
C VAL A 189 -14.77 11.29 -27.98
N ARG A 190 -14.85 12.51 -27.44
CA ARG A 190 -15.90 12.92 -26.49
C ARG A 190 -17.29 12.88 -27.12
N HIS A 191 -17.43 13.35 -28.36
CA HIS A 191 -18.70 13.36 -29.09
C HIS A 191 -19.23 11.94 -29.38
N ILE A 192 -18.34 10.96 -29.59
CA ILE A 192 -18.72 9.55 -29.80
C ILE A 192 -19.21 8.90 -28.49
N MET A 193 -18.62 9.28 -27.35
CA MET A 193 -19.03 8.82 -26.02
C MET A 193 -20.38 9.39 -25.59
N GLU A 194 -20.64 10.67 -25.86
CA GLU A 194 -21.91 11.34 -25.55
C GLU A 194 -23.06 10.84 -26.44
N ALA A 195 -22.77 10.37 -27.65
CA ALA A 195 -23.75 9.82 -28.60
C ALA A 195 -24.16 8.36 -28.33
N GLY A 196 -23.72 7.75 -27.22
CA GLY A 196 -24.11 6.38 -26.83
C GLY A 196 -23.47 5.27 -27.69
N GLY A 197 -22.48 5.60 -28.53
CA GLY A 197 -21.68 4.62 -29.22
C GLY A 197 -20.81 3.85 -28.22
N LYS A 198 -20.84 2.51 -28.27
CA LYS A 198 -19.86 1.70 -27.54
C LYS A 198 -18.56 1.70 -28.32
N PRO A 199 -17.48 2.40 -27.90
CA PRO A 199 -16.15 1.98 -28.33
C PRO A 199 -16.01 0.51 -27.95
N VAL A 200 -15.33 -0.29 -28.76
CA VAL A 200 -14.91 -1.64 -28.37
C VAL A 200 -14.14 -1.46 -27.06
N VAL A 201 -14.77 -1.79 -25.93
CA VAL A 201 -14.24 -1.52 -24.59
C VAL A 201 -13.04 -2.43 -24.41
N THR A 202 -11.89 -1.95 -24.85
CA THR A 202 -10.59 -2.55 -24.60
C THR A 202 -10.17 -1.92 -23.29
N ALA A 203 -10.60 -2.52 -22.17
CA ALA A 203 -10.35 -2.01 -20.83
C ALA A 203 -8.88 -1.57 -20.72
N PRO A 204 -8.57 -0.34 -20.27
CA PRO A 204 -7.20 0.17 -20.29
C PRO A 204 -6.35 -0.53 -19.22
N ARG A 205 -5.88 -1.74 -19.54
CA ARG A 205 -4.76 -2.37 -18.84
C ARG A 205 -3.51 -1.70 -19.36
N TRP A 206 -2.94 -0.84 -18.54
CA TRP A 206 -1.66 -0.25 -18.89
C TRP A 206 -0.65 -1.38 -19.03
N ARG A 207 0.17 -1.34 -20.08
CA ARG A 207 1.31 -2.26 -20.16
C ARG A 207 2.24 -1.94 -19.01
N LEU A 208 2.89 -2.96 -18.45
CA LEU A 208 3.85 -2.79 -17.36
C LEU A 208 4.89 -1.70 -17.66
N GLN A 209 5.38 -1.64 -18.91
CA GLN A 209 6.33 -0.62 -19.35
C GLN A 209 5.77 0.81 -19.24
N ASP A 210 4.49 0.99 -19.56
CA ASP A 210 3.81 2.30 -19.50
C ASP A 210 3.58 2.72 -18.03
N VAL A 211 3.25 1.75 -17.16
CA VAL A 211 3.13 1.96 -15.71
C VAL A 211 4.46 2.40 -15.11
N ILE A 212 5.54 1.67 -15.41
CA ILE A 212 6.88 1.98 -14.86
C ILE A 212 7.35 3.36 -15.36
N ARG A 213 7.14 3.66 -16.65
CA ARG A 213 7.56 4.92 -17.27
C ARG A 213 6.90 6.14 -16.64
N ARG A 214 5.58 6.10 -16.42
CA ARG A 214 4.80 7.26 -15.91
C ARG A 214 4.70 7.30 -14.39
N GLY A 215 4.88 6.16 -13.71
CA GLY A 215 4.61 6.03 -12.27
C GLY A 215 5.29 7.07 -11.39
N VAL A 216 6.54 7.46 -11.69
CA VAL A 216 7.28 8.46 -10.89
C VAL A 216 6.66 9.86 -10.99
N GLN A 217 6.19 10.25 -12.18
CA GLN A 217 5.57 11.56 -12.38
C GLN A 217 4.20 11.63 -11.72
N ASP A 218 3.44 10.54 -11.77
CA ASP A 218 2.07 10.54 -11.28
C ASP A 218 1.97 10.53 -9.76
N VAL A 219 2.96 9.96 -9.05
CA VAL A 219 3.03 10.04 -7.57
C VAL A 219 3.19 11.48 -7.07
N LYS A 220 3.73 12.38 -7.90
CA LYS A 220 3.91 13.80 -7.56
C LYS A 220 2.62 14.61 -7.73
N LYS A 221 1.62 14.11 -8.44
CA LYS A 221 0.34 14.80 -8.60
C LYS A 221 -0.47 14.66 -7.29
N PRO A 222 -1.18 15.71 -6.86
CA PRO A 222 -2.14 15.58 -5.77
C PRO A 222 -3.20 14.56 -6.16
N LEU A 223 -3.62 13.76 -5.19
CA LEU A 223 -4.72 12.83 -5.33
C LEU A 223 -6.01 13.66 -5.26
N GLU A 224 -6.75 13.75 -6.37
CA GLU A 224 -8.10 14.33 -6.40
C GLU A 224 -9.10 13.47 -5.61
#